data_AF-A0A9E0M9I1-F1
#
_entry.id   AF-A0A9E0M9I1-F1
#
_cell.length_a   1.000
_cell.length_b   1.000
_cell.length_c   1.000
_cell.angle_alpha   90.00
_cell.angle_beta   90.00
_cell.angle_gamma   90.00
#
_symmetry.space_group_name_H-M   'P 1'
#
loop_
_entity.id
_entity.type
_entity.pdbx_description
1 polymer ?
#
loop_
_entity_poly.entity_id
_entity_poly.type
_entity_poly.pdbx_seq_one_letter_code
_entity_poly.pdbx_strand_id
1 'polypeptide(L)'
;MSVLKWGGAGLAALAMLTLLAVLGGQLGLWRGQAPDDLGVRNGRLKPPSMTANSVSSQAGLWPGHPQQEAARIEPLALLGDGPGTLQRLHDTVAAMPG
;
A
#
# COMPACT_ATOMS: atom_id res chain seq x y z
N MET A 1 -31.67 27.92 -27.95
CA MET A 1 -31.25 28.59 -26.70
C MET A 1 -31.23 27.67 -25.47
N SER A 2 -32.10 26.66 -25.37
CA SER A 2 -32.13 25.77 -24.19
C SER A 2 -30.85 24.90 -24.07
N VAL A 3 -30.43 24.25 -25.16
CA VAL A 3 -29.28 23.32 -25.15
C VAL A 3 -27.95 23.99 -24.77
N LEU A 4 -27.71 25.22 -25.24
CA LEU A 4 -26.50 25.98 -24.90
C LEU A 4 -26.49 26.45 -23.43
N LYS A 5 -27.65 26.79 -22.86
CA LYS A 5 -27.80 27.12 -21.43
C LYS A 5 -27.55 25.90 -20.53
N TRP A 6 -28.12 24.76 -20.87
CA TRP A 6 -27.91 23.51 -20.11
C TRP A 6 -26.47 23.00 -20.23
N GLY A 7 -25.86 23.12 -21.41
CA GLY A 7 -24.44 22.80 -21.60
C GLY A 7 -23.52 23.69 -20.77
N GLY A 8 -23.75 25.01 -20.75
CA GLY A 8 -22.98 25.94 -19.92
C GLY A 8 -23.14 25.70 -18.42
N ALA A 9 -24.36 25.44 -17.95
CA ALA A 9 -24.62 25.11 -16.55
C ALA A 9 -23.95 23.79 -16.14
N GLY A 10 -23.98 22.77 -17.00
CA GLY A 10 -23.29 21.50 -16.77
C GLY A 10 -21.78 21.68 -16.66
N LEU A 11 -21.17 22.48 -17.54
CA LEU A 11 -19.74 22.77 -17.50
C LEU A 11 -19.33 23.52 -16.21
N ALA A 12 -20.12 24.50 -15.80
CA ALA A 12 -19.88 25.25 -14.56
C ALA A 12 -20.00 24.37 -13.31
N ALA A 13 -20.99 23.48 -13.28
CA ALA A 13 -21.15 22.52 -12.17
C ALA A 13 -19.96 21.56 -12.08
N LEU A 14 -19.46 21.05 -13.21
CA LEU A 14 -18.28 20.19 -13.25
C LEU A 14 -17.02 20.94 -12.79
N ALA A 15 -16.85 22.19 -13.24
CA ALA A 15 -15.74 23.06 -12.80
C ALA A 15 -15.78 23.33 -11.29
N MET A 16 -16.98 23.54 -10.73
CA MET A 16 -17.14 23.75 -9.30
C MET A 16 -16.85 22.48 -8.49
N LEU A 17 -17.32 21.31 -8.94
CA LEU A 17 -17.03 20.02 -8.29
C LEU A 17 -15.53 19.69 -8.30
N THR A 18 -14.86 19.92 -9.42
CA THR A 18 -13.41 19.72 -9.52
C THR A 18 -12.64 20.66 -8.61
N LEU A 19 -13.02 21.95 -8.55
CA LEU A 19 -12.43 22.91 -7.62
C LEU A 19 -12.58 22.46 -6.16
N LEU A 20 -13.80 22.07 -5.76
CA LEU A 20 -14.07 21.58 -4.41
C LEU A 20 -13.30 20.30 -4.08
N ALA A 21 -13.15 19.37 -5.02
CA ALA A 21 -12.37 18.15 -4.83
C ALA A 21 -10.87 18.46 -4.60
N VAL A 22 -10.32 19.41 -5.35
CA VAL A 22 -8.92 19.87 -5.18
C VAL A 22 -8.74 20.54 -3.81
N LEU A 23 -9.65 21.45 -3.43
CA LEU A 23 -9.64 22.10 -2.11
C LEU A 23 -9.74 21.07 -0.97
N GLY A 24 -10.65 20.11 -1.09
CA GLY A 24 -10.76 19.01 -0.14
C GLY A 24 -9.45 18.24 0.00
N GLY A 25 -8.74 17.99 -1.11
CA GLY A 25 -7.44 17.34 -1.09
C GLY A 25 -6.37 18.13 -0.36
N GLN A 26 -6.30 19.44 -0.59
CA GLN A 26 -5.34 20.31 0.09
C GLN A 26 -5.62 20.42 1.59
N LEU A 27 -6.90 20.40 1.98
CA LEU A 27 -7.33 20.36 3.38
C LEU A 27 -7.17 18.96 4.02
N GLY A 28 -6.70 17.96 3.25
CA GLY A 28 -6.45 16.62 3.76
C GLY A 28 -7.69 15.73 3.85
N LEU A 29 -8.80 16.09 3.22
CA LEU A 29 -10.02 15.27 3.16
C LEU A 29 -9.78 13.89 2.54
N TRP A 30 -8.77 13.78 1.66
CA TRP A 30 -8.35 12.52 1.03
C TRP A 30 -7.13 11.88 1.72
N ARG A 31 -6.67 12.42 2.86
CA ARG A 31 -5.47 11.90 3.53
C ARG A 31 -5.80 10.57 4.20
N GLY A 32 -5.06 9.53 3.84
CA GLY A 32 -5.12 8.25 4.55
C GLY A 32 -4.59 8.37 5.97
N GLN A 33 -5.15 7.59 6.90
CA GLN A 33 -4.65 7.48 8.26
C GLN A 33 -3.61 6.36 8.33
N ALA A 34 -2.41 6.67 8.82
CA ALA A 34 -1.43 5.64 9.12
C ALA A 34 -1.96 4.74 10.26
N PRO A 35 -1.88 3.40 10.12
CA PRO A 35 -2.25 2.51 11.21
C PRO A 35 -1.39 2.78 12.46
N ASP A 36 -1.98 2.69 13.65
CA ASP A 36 -1.30 2.85 14.95
C ASP A 36 -0.69 1.54 15.48
N ASP A 37 -0.76 0.49 14.66
CA ASP A 37 -0.34 -0.87 14.97
C ASP A 37 0.72 -1.42 14.02
N LEU A 38 1.49 -0.54 13.38
CA LEU A 38 2.63 -0.92 12.56
C LEU A 38 3.75 -1.53 13.41
N GLY A 39 4.50 -2.45 12.80
CA GLY A 39 5.63 -3.14 13.42
C GLY A 39 5.28 -4.48 14.07
N VAL A 40 6.23 -5.01 14.84
CA VAL A 40 6.08 -6.29 15.55
C VAL A 40 5.44 -6.04 16.91
N ARG A 41 4.33 -6.72 17.19
CA ARG A 41 3.64 -6.69 18.49
C ARG A 41 3.53 -8.12 19.02
N ASN A 42 3.90 -8.31 20.29
CA ASN A 42 3.88 -9.63 20.94
C ASN A 42 4.62 -10.72 20.11
N GLY A 43 5.74 -10.33 19.50
CA GLY A 43 6.57 -11.23 18.68
C GLY A 43 6.02 -11.55 17.28
N ARG A 44 4.96 -10.88 16.82
CA ARG A 44 4.36 -11.12 15.49
C ARG A 44 4.14 -9.83 14.71
N LEU A 45 4.25 -9.92 13.39
CA LEU A 45 3.74 -8.93 12.45
C LEU A 45 2.21 -9.00 12.42
N LYS A 46 1.57 -7.88 12.04
CA LYS A 46 0.12 -7.80 11.80
C LYS A 46 -0.35 -8.93 10.84
N PRO A 47 -1.57 -9.46 10.99
CA PRO A 47 -2.16 -10.33 9.97
C PRO A 47 -2.15 -9.69 8.58
N PRO A 48 -2.20 -10.49 7.50
CA PRO A 48 -2.35 -9.97 6.14
C PRO A 48 -3.55 -9.01 6.01
N SER A 49 -3.49 -8.11 5.03
CA SER A 49 -4.65 -7.25 4.72
C SER A 49 -5.83 -8.09 4.25
N MET A 50 -7.06 -7.62 4.46
CA MET A 50 -8.24 -8.22 3.82
C MET A 50 -8.30 -7.93 2.31
N THR A 51 -7.62 -6.87 1.86
CA THR A 51 -7.52 -6.52 0.43
C THR A 51 -6.35 -7.25 -0.24
N ALA A 52 -6.47 -7.50 -1.54
CA ALA A 52 -5.50 -8.27 -2.34
C ALA A 52 -4.17 -7.52 -2.65
N ASN A 53 -3.71 -6.65 -1.75
CA ASN A 53 -2.48 -5.87 -1.91
C ASN A 53 -1.65 -5.90 -0.61
N SER A 54 -1.27 -7.11 -0.19
CA SER A 54 -0.41 -7.30 0.98
C SER A 54 0.49 -8.51 0.83
N VAL A 55 1.67 -8.43 1.44
CA VAL A 55 2.62 -9.53 1.59
C VAL A 55 3.07 -9.61 3.05
N SER A 56 3.35 -10.81 3.54
CA SER A 56 3.79 -11.07 4.91
C SER A 56 4.66 -12.33 4.98
N SER A 57 5.86 -12.18 5.54
CA SER A 57 6.75 -13.30 5.87
C SER A 57 6.22 -14.16 7.03
N GLN A 58 5.16 -13.70 7.70
CA GLN A 58 4.51 -14.38 8.81
C GLN A 58 3.04 -14.74 8.50
N ALA A 59 2.64 -14.79 7.22
CA ALA A 59 1.28 -15.17 6.85
C ALA A 59 0.87 -16.54 7.45
N GLY A 60 1.82 -17.48 7.51
CA GLY A 60 1.63 -18.80 8.14
C GLY A 60 1.20 -18.78 9.62
N LEU A 61 1.46 -17.69 10.36
CA LEU A 61 1.06 -17.55 11.77
C LEU A 61 -0.43 -17.19 11.96
N TRP A 62 -1.17 -16.99 10.87
CA TRP A 62 -2.57 -16.55 10.86
C TRP A 62 -3.47 -17.58 10.15
N PRO A 63 -3.68 -18.76 10.76
CA PRO A 63 -4.47 -19.83 10.16
C PRO A 63 -5.92 -19.39 9.93
N GLY A 64 -6.46 -19.69 8.75
CA GLY A 64 -7.83 -19.37 8.38
C GLY A 64 -8.04 -17.93 7.90
N HIS A 65 -6.99 -17.12 7.82
CA HIS A 65 -7.10 -15.80 7.20
C HIS A 65 -7.36 -15.94 5.69
N PRO A 66 -8.37 -15.25 5.11
CA PRO A 66 -8.72 -15.43 3.69
C PRO A 66 -7.57 -15.17 2.71
N GLN A 67 -6.67 -14.25 3.07
CA GLN A 67 -5.50 -13.87 2.26
C GLN A 67 -4.21 -14.59 2.70
N GLN A 68 -4.28 -15.60 3.57
CA GLN A 68 -3.10 -16.25 4.13
C GLN A 68 -2.12 -16.72 3.05
N GLU A 69 -2.63 -17.43 2.04
CA GLU A 69 -1.78 -18.00 0.99
C GLU A 69 -1.34 -16.93 -0.01
N ALA A 70 -2.26 -16.07 -0.44
CA ALA A 70 -1.96 -15.00 -1.40
C ALA A 70 -0.94 -13.98 -0.87
N ALA A 71 -0.93 -13.73 0.44
CA ALA A 71 0.00 -12.81 1.08
C ALA A 71 1.32 -13.46 1.52
N ARG A 72 1.46 -14.79 1.40
CA ARG A 72 2.68 -15.50 1.83
C ARG A 72 3.85 -15.10 0.94
N ILE A 73 4.94 -14.66 1.56
CA ILE A 73 6.24 -14.57 0.90
C ILE A 73 7.20 -15.56 1.56
N GLU A 74 7.86 -16.38 0.75
CA GLU A 74 8.83 -17.33 1.24
C GLU A 74 10.11 -16.63 1.73
N PRO A 75 10.77 -17.15 2.77
CA PRO A 75 12.07 -16.65 3.19
C PRO A 75 13.09 -16.73 2.05
N LEU A 76 14.02 -15.78 2.02
CA LEU A 76 15.16 -15.87 1.12
C LEU A 76 16.01 -17.10 1.48
N ALA A 77 16.36 -17.89 0.48
CA ALA A 77 17.15 -19.09 0.67
C ALA A 77 18.54 -18.75 1.23
N LEU A 78 19.00 -19.54 2.21
CA LEU A 78 20.36 -19.47 2.71
C LEU A 78 21.32 -20.06 1.67
N LEU A 79 22.27 -19.27 1.19
CA LEU A 79 23.28 -19.70 0.23
C LEU A 79 24.63 -19.78 0.94
N GLY A 80 25.06 -21.00 1.29
CA GLY A 80 26.24 -21.21 2.13
C GLY A 80 25.90 -20.95 3.60
N ASP A 81 26.44 -19.88 4.17
CA ASP A 81 26.18 -19.49 5.55
C ASP A 81 25.42 -18.16 5.67
N GLY A 82 25.02 -17.84 6.91
CA GLY A 82 24.26 -16.63 7.23
C GLY A 82 25.02 -15.36 6.86
N PRO A 83 26.27 -15.17 7.34
CA PRO A 83 27.08 -14.00 7.02
C PRO A 83 27.29 -13.82 5.51
N GLY A 84 27.62 -14.88 4.77
CA GLY A 84 27.83 -14.82 3.33
C GLY A 84 26.57 -14.46 2.56
N THR A 85 25.41 -15.02 2.96
CA THR A 85 24.12 -14.66 2.36
C THR A 85 23.79 -13.17 2.60
N LEU A 86 23.98 -12.68 3.83
CA LEU A 86 23.74 -11.28 4.17
C LEU A 86 24.70 -10.33 3.44
N GLN A 87 25.98 -10.70 3.30
CA GLN A 87 26.95 -9.92 2.54
C GLN A 87 26.52 -9.80 1.07
N ARG A 88 26.07 -10.91 0.46
CA ARG A 88 25.58 -10.89 -0.92
C ARG A 88 24.34 -10.02 -1.09
N LEU A 89 23.41 -10.06 -0.13
CA LEU A 89 22.22 -9.20 -0.15
C LEU A 89 22.63 -7.72 -0.05
N HIS A 90 23.55 -7.39 0.86
CA HIS A 90 24.11 -6.05 1.00
C HIS A 90 24.70 -5.56 -0.31
N ASP A 91 25.61 -6.32 -0.92
CA ASP A 91 26.31 -5.91 -2.14
C ASP A 91 25.35 -5.73 -3.32
N THR A 92 24.32 -6.59 -3.40
CA THR A 92 23.28 -6.48 -4.43
C THR A 92 22.47 -5.20 -4.28
N VAL A 93 22.06 -4.86 -3.06
CA VAL A 93 21.30 -3.63 -2.79
C VAL A 93 22.17 -2.39 -2.98
N ALA A 94 23.42 -2.42 -2.54
CA ALA A 94 24.37 -1.31 -2.67
C ALA A 94 24.69 -0.95 -4.13
N ALA A 95 24.55 -1.91 -5.05
CA ALA A 95 24.77 -1.69 -6.48
C ALA A 95 23.54 -1.12 -7.22
N MET A 96 22.37 -1.01 -6.59
CA MET A 96 21.16 -0.48 -7.22
C MET A 96 21.21 1.06 -7.35
N PRO A 97 20.72 1.65 -8.45
CA PRO A 97 20.84 3.09 -8.70
C PRO A 97 19.98 4.00 -7.80
N GLY A 98 19.08 3.43 -6.98
CA GLY A 98 18.14 4.18 -6.14
C GLY A 98 16.85 4.56 -6.86
#